data_AF-A0A2X1AP95-F1
#
_entry.id   AF-A0A2X1AP95-F1
#
_cell.length_a   1.000
_cell.length_b   1.000
_cell.length_c   1.000
_cell.angle_alpha   90.00
_cell.angle_beta   90.00
_cell.angle_gamma   90.00
#
_symmetry.space_group_name_H-M   'P 1'
#
loop_
_entity.id
_entity.type
_entity.pdbx_description
1 polymer ?
#
loop_
_entity_poly.entity_id
_entity_poly.type
_entity_poly.pdbx_seq_one_letter_code
_entity_poly.pdbx_strand_id
1 'polypeptide(L)'
;MTAIERPTPAQQTRRLAVLAAAVFAVVVPIVQALGGFGLSQAEFAADGNQTLRVAGYAFSIWSLLYLGLLIYAGRQALPQTGESVLINRMGWPSVVAFFGIGFWIVMAALNLKAASVVVILASLLALLLPMLGSARTIRATGTMERDRWFLIWPLAALAGWLTVAAPLNLITVATAFEPCPPPCRRPAGPCWP
;
A
#
# COMPACT_ATOMS: atom_id res chain seq x y z
N MET A 1 -8.85 8.27 -39.54
CA MET A 1 -8.17 9.11 -38.51
C MET A 1 -9.09 9.20 -37.32
N THR A 2 -8.89 8.36 -36.30
CA THR A 2 -9.65 8.46 -35.04
C THR A 2 -9.17 9.70 -34.31
N ALA A 3 -10.03 10.71 -34.17
CA ALA A 3 -9.73 11.87 -33.34
C ALA A 3 -9.46 11.36 -31.92
N ILE A 4 -8.25 11.59 -31.42
CA ILE A 4 -7.92 11.32 -30.02
C ILE A 4 -8.71 12.35 -29.22
N GLU A 5 -9.88 11.94 -28.74
CA GLU A 5 -10.71 12.76 -27.88
C GLU A 5 -9.91 13.02 -26.58
N ARG A 6 -9.58 14.28 -26.34
CA ARG A 6 -8.76 14.64 -25.18
C ARG A 6 -9.55 14.33 -23.90
N PRO A 7 -8.91 13.78 -22.85
CA PRO A 7 -9.57 13.58 -21.56
C PRO A 7 -10.16 14.90 -21.05
N THR A 8 -11.30 14.83 -20.37
CA THR A 8 -11.87 16.01 -19.72
C THR A 8 -10.92 16.52 -18.62
N PRO A 9 -10.96 17.81 -18.24
CA PRO A 9 -10.11 18.35 -17.18
C PRO A 9 -10.21 17.56 -15.87
N ALA A 10 -11.42 17.12 -15.50
CA ALA A 10 -11.65 16.30 -14.29
C ALA A 10 -10.96 14.92 -14.38
N GLN A 11 -10.99 14.28 -15.55
CA GLN A 11 -10.29 13.00 -15.77
C GLN A 11 -8.78 13.20 -15.73
N GLN A 12 -8.27 14.30 -16.28
CA GLN A 12 -6.85 14.63 -16.23
C GLN A 12 -6.37 14.86 -14.80
N THR A 13 -7.12 15.63 -14.00
CA THR A 13 -6.82 15.83 -12.57
C THR A 13 -6.76 14.52 -11.81
N ARG A 14 -7.74 13.63 -12.01
CA ARG A 14 -7.75 12.30 -11.37
C ARG A 14 -6.52 11.47 -11.76
N ARG A 15 -6.15 11.45 -13.05
CA ARG A 15 -4.98 10.71 -13.56
C ARG A 15 -3.67 11.24 -12.96
N LEU A 16 -3.52 12.57 -12.89
CA LEU A 16 -2.36 13.20 -12.24
C LEU A 16 -2.31 12.90 -10.74
N ALA A 17 -3.46 12.92 -10.05
CA ALA A 17 -3.52 12.60 -8.63
C ALA A 17 -3.11 11.14 -8.37
N VAL A 18 -3.53 10.19 -9.21
CA VAL A 18 -3.11 8.78 -9.13
C VAL A 18 -1.60 8.66 -9.34
N LEU A 19 -1.04 9.36 -10.33
CA LEU A 19 0.39 9.38 -10.58
C LEU A 19 1.19 9.96 -9.41
N ALA A 20 0.77 11.11 -8.89
CA ALA A 20 1.40 11.73 -7.73
C ALA A 20 1.37 10.82 -6.50
N ALA A 21 0.22 10.18 -6.23
CA ALA A 21 0.08 9.25 -5.11
C ALA A 21 0.94 7.98 -5.29
N ALA A 22 1.05 7.46 -6.51
CA ALA A 22 1.92 6.32 -6.81
C ALA A 22 3.41 6.68 -6.64
N VAL A 23 3.83 7.85 -7.13
CA VAL A 23 5.20 8.34 -6.95
C VAL A 23 5.49 8.54 -5.45
N PHE A 24 4.57 9.15 -4.72
CA PHE A 24 4.70 9.32 -3.27
C PHE A 24 4.88 7.97 -2.55
N ALA A 25 4.05 6.98 -2.85
CA ALA A 25 4.15 5.64 -2.27
C ALA A 25 5.53 4.99 -2.47
N VAL A 26 6.18 5.25 -3.61
CA VAL A 26 7.50 4.70 -3.95
C VAL A 26 8.65 5.52 -3.36
N VAL A 27 8.53 6.85 -3.38
CA VAL A 27 9.59 7.75 -2.93
C VAL A 27 9.76 7.71 -1.41
N VAL A 28 8.67 7.66 -0.65
CA VAL A 28 8.73 7.66 0.82
C VAL A 28 9.65 6.58 1.39
N PRO A 29 9.51 5.28 1.05
CA PRO A 29 10.40 4.25 1.58
C PRO A 29 11.86 4.40 1.12
N ILE A 30 12.10 4.93 -0.09
CA ILE A 30 13.45 5.21 -0.58
C ILE A 30 14.11 6.32 0.24
N VAL A 31 13.39 7.43 0.45
CA VAL A 31 13.86 8.56 1.27
C VAL A 31 14.11 8.12 2.71
N GLN A 32 13.21 7.31 3.27
CA GLN A 32 13.39 6.74 4.60
C GLN A 32 14.69 5.92 4.69
N ALA A 33 14.89 5.00 3.75
CA ALA A 33 16.05 4.11 3.73
C ALA A 33 17.37 4.87 3.55
N LEU A 34 17.40 5.88 2.68
CA LEU A 34 18.58 6.71 2.44
C LEU A 34 18.86 7.68 3.59
N GLY A 35 17.82 8.20 4.23
CA GLY A 35 17.93 9.14 5.34
C GLY A 35 18.11 8.50 6.72
N GLY A 36 17.90 7.18 6.84
CA GLY A 36 18.00 6.47 8.11
C GLY A 36 16.97 6.91 9.16
N PHE A 37 15.78 7.33 8.71
CA PHE A 37 14.78 7.92 9.60
C PHE A 37 13.85 6.87 10.23
N GLY A 38 13.87 6.79 11.56
CA GLY A 38 12.93 5.99 12.33
C GLY A 38 13.08 4.47 12.08
N LEU A 39 12.04 3.71 12.44
CA LEU A 39 12.01 2.27 12.21
C LEU A 39 11.75 1.95 10.73
N SER A 40 12.54 1.05 10.15
CA SER A 40 12.19 0.47 8.85
C SER A 40 10.89 -0.33 8.96
N GLN A 41 10.24 -0.56 7.83
CA GLN A 41 9.01 -1.35 7.77
C GLN A 41 9.21 -2.78 8.31
N ALA A 42 10.40 -3.36 8.05
CA ALA A 42 10.76 -4.68 8.51
C ALA A 42 10.97 -4.71 10.03
N GLU A 43 11.61 -3.69 10.59
CA GLU A 43 11.79 -3.55 12.04
C GLU A 43 10.45 -3.31 12.74
N PHE A 44 9.61 -2.41 12.20
CA PHE A 44 8.27 -2.17 12.72
C PHE A 44 7.43 -3.44 12.74
N ALA A 45 7.46 -4.23 11.65
CA ALA A 45 6.75 -5.51 11.60
C ALA A 45 7.36 -6.57 12.53
N ALA A 46 8.68 -6.55 12.74
CA ALA A 46 9.38 -7.48 13.63
C ALA A 46 9.24 -7.16 15.12
N ASP A 47 8.86 -5.93 15.47
CA ASP A 47 8.57 -5.50 16.85
C ASP A 47 7.28 -6.13 17.43
N GLY A 48 6.56 -6.92 16.62
CA GLY A 48 5.39 -7.70 17.04
C GLY A 48 5.74 -9.12 17.54
N ASN A 49 4.71 -9.97 17.62
CA ASN A 49 4.84 -11.36 18.05
C ASN A 49 5.93 -12.13 17.25
N GLN A 50 6.92 -12.69 17.96
CA GLN A 50 8.06 -13.44 17.42
C GLN A 50 7.64 -14.66 16.57
N THR A 51 6.47 -15.26 16.85
CA THR A 51 5.95 -16.44 16.13
C THR A 51 5.45 -16.10 14.73
N LEU A 52 5.01 -14.86 14.50
CA LEU A 52 4.50 -14.38 13.20
C LEU A 52 5.49 -13.43 12.51
N ARG A 53 6.77 -13.54 12.86
CA ARG A 53 7.81 -12.71 12.28
C ARG A 53 7.84 -12.90 10.77
N VAL A 54 7.46 -11.84 10.07
CA VAL A 54 7.52 -11.81 8.61
C VAL A 54 8.98 -11.88 8.21
N ALA A 55 9.37 -12.96 7.53
CA ALA A 55 10.72 -13.10 7.05
C ALA A 55 11.05 -11.93 6.11
N GLY A 56 12.26 -11.38 6.22
CA GLY A 56 12.66 -10.15 5.50
C GLY A 56 12.45 -10.23 3.99
N TYR A 57 12.51 -11.42 3.39
CA TYR A 57 12.23 -11.61 1.96
C TYR A 57 10.79 -11.30 1.58
N ALA A 58 9.82 -11.39 2.50
CA ALA A 58 8.42 -11.09 2.20
C ALA A 58 8.22 -9.59 1.87
N PHE A 59 9.12 -8.71 2.32
CA PHE A 59 9.11 -7.30 1.92
C PHE A 59 9.53 -7.09 0.45
N SER A 60 10.16 -8.07 -0.20
CA SER A 60 10.50 -7.97 -1.64
C SER A 60 9.27 -7.89 -2.54
N ILE A 61 8.10 -8.38 -2.08
CA ILE A 61 6.85 -8.26 -2.81
C ILE A 61 6.48 -6.80 -3.09
N TRP A 62 6.88 -5.87 -2.22
CA TRP A 62 6.62 -4.45 -2.39
C TRP A 62 7.24 -3.89 -3.66
N SER A 63 8.43 -4.36 -4.07
CA SER A 63 9.04 -3.94 -5.33
C SER A 63 8.15 -4.29 -6.54
N LEU A 64 7.55 -5.48 -6.53
CA LEU A 64 6.63 -5.92 -7.58
C LEU A 64 5.32 -5.12 -7.54
N LEU A 65 4.78 -4.87 -6.34
CA LEU A 65 3.58 -4.06 -6.17
C LEU A 65 3.81 -2.64 -6.67
N TYR A 66 4.85 -1.96 -6.20
CA TYR A 66 5.22 -0.61 -6.61
C TYR A 66 5.42 -0.49 -8.12
N LEU A 67 6.09 -1.47 -8.74
CA LEU A 67 6.20 -1.53 -10.20
C LEU A 67 4.82 -1.58 -10.87
N GLY A 68 3.92 -2.45 -10.38
CA GLY A 68 2.55 -2.52 -10.86
C GLY A 68 1.78 -1.20 -10.71
N LEU A 69 1.95 -0.49 -9.59
CA LEU A 69 1.30 0.81 -9.35
C LEU A 69 1.81 1.88 -10.31
N LEU A 70 3.13 1.94 -10.54
CA LEU A 70 3.74 2.89 -11.47
C LEU A 70 3.33 2.61 -12.91
N ILE A 71 3.24 1.33 -13.31
CA ILE A 71 2.75 0.96 -14.64
C ILE A 71 1.29 1.38 -14.79
N TYR A 72 0.44 1.10 -13.81
CA TYR A 72 -0.97 1.51 -13.81
C TYR A 72 -1.11 3.03 -13.93
N ALA A 73 -0.45 3.78 -13.05
CA ALA A 73 -0.55 5.23 -12.97
C ALA A 73 0.08 5.92 -14.20
N GLY A 74 1.26 5.46 -14.62
CA GLY A 74 1.95 5.95 -15.81
C GLY A 74 1.10 5.76 -17.05
N ARG A 75 0.52 4.56 -17.25
CA ARG A 75 -0.39 4.32 -18.37
C ARG A 75 -1.61 5.23 -18.33
N GLN A 76 -2.21 5.48 -17.17
CA GLN A 76 -3.33 6.41 -17.07
C GLN A 76 -2.96 7.85 -17.47
N ALA A 77 -1.74 8.28 -17.15
CA ALA A 77 -1.23 9.60 -17.51
C ALA A 77 -0.93 9.77 -19.01
N LEU A 78 -0.76 8.68 -19.77
CA LEU A 78 -0.55 8.76 -21.22
C LEU A 78 -1.82 9.28 -21.93
N PRO A 79 -1.68 10.25 -22.87
CA PRO A 79 -2.81 10.82 -23.60
C PRO A 79 -3.51 9.82 -24.52
N GLN A 80 -2.85 8.71 -24.85
CA GLN A 80 -3.39 7.63 -25.70
C GLN A 80 -4.30 6.67 -24.92
N THR A 81 -4.39 6.80 -23.59
CA THR A 81 -5.21 5.93 -22.75
C THR A 81 -6.64 6.45 -22.72
N GLY A 82 -7.53 5.73 -23.41
CA GLY A 82 -8.97 5.97 -23.39
C GLY A 82 -9.57 5.82 -21.99
N GLU A 83 -10.74 6.42 -21.77
CA GLU A 83 -11.46 6.28 -20.51
C GLU A 83 -12.28 4.98 -20.52
N SER A 84 -12.11 4.15 -19.48
CA SER A 84 -12.96 2.99 -19.24
C SER A 84 -13.76 3.14 -17.95
N VAL A 85 -14.84 2.37 -17.82
CA VAL A 85 -15.66 2.35 -16.60
C VAL A 85 -14.82 2.02 -15.36
N LEU A 86 -13.87 1.09 -15.50
CA LEU A 86 -12.97 0.70 -14.40
C LEU A 86 -11.95 1.79 -14.08
N ILE A 87 -11.36 2.44 -15.08
CA ILE A 87 -10.45 3.58 -14.87
C ILE A 87 -11.16 4.70 -14.12
N ASN A 88 -12.40 5.01 -14.48
CA ASN A 88 -13.17 6.05 -13.81
C ASN A 88 -13.51 5.67 -12.36
N ARG A 89 -14.00 4.45 -12.14
CA ARG A 89 -14.40 3.97 -10.81
C ARG A 89 -13.23 3.76 -9.86
N MET A 90 -12.08 3.29 -10.35
CA MET A 90 -10.93 2.96 -9.52
C MET A 90 -9.96 4.13 -9.33
N GLY A 91 -10.07 5.23 -10.08
CA GLY A 91 -9.10 6.32 -10.02
C GLY A 91 -8.96 6.93 -8.62
N TRP A 92 -10.04 7.48 -8.04
CA TRP A 92 -10.01 8.06 -6.69
C TRP A 92 -9.72 7.04 -5.58
N PRO A 93 -10.32 5.84 -5.58
CA PRO A 93 -9.90 4.74 -4.71
C PRO A 93 -8.39 4.47 -4.71
N SER A 94 -7.78 4.48 -5.89
CA SER A 94 -6.34 4.26 -6.04
C SER A 94 -5.53 5.39 -5.42
N VAL A 95 -5.95 6.65 -5.57
CA VAL A 95 -5.29 7.79 -4.90
C VAL A 95 -5.25 7.59 -3.39
N VAL A 96 -6.39 7.26 -2.78
CA VAL A 96 -6.48 7.08 -1.31
C VAL A 96 -5.59 5.93 -0.86
N ALA A 97 -5.62 4.81 -1.56
CA ALA A 97 -4.82 3.65 -1.20
C ALA A 97 -3.32 3.88 -1.40
N PHE A 98 -2.90 4.50 -2.51
CA PHE A 98 -1.48 4.76 -2.79
C PHE A 98 -0.90 5.80 -1.83
N PHE A 99 -1.67 6.86 -1.55
CA PHE A 99 -1.27 7.81 -0.52
C PHE A 99 -1.20 7.14 0.85
N GLY A 100 -2.21 6.32 1.19
CA GLY A 100 -2.27 5.60 2.45
C GLY A 100 -1.10 4.64 2.67
N ILE A 101 -0.66 3.89 1.67
CA ILE A 101 0.53 3.02 1.82
C ILE A 101 1.82 3.82 2.02
N GLY A 102 1.99 4.96 1.32
CA GLY A 102 3.14 5.84 1.55
C GLY A 102 3.09 6.45 2.95
N PHE A 103 1.91 6.88 3.38
CA PHE A 103 1.70 7.49 4.70
C PHE A 103 1.87 6.47 5.83
N TRP A 104 1.50 5.20 5.61
CA TRP A 104 1.75 4.11 6.54
C TRP A 104 3.25 3.97 6.85
N ILE A 105 4.14 4.15 5.86
CA ILE A 105 5.60 4.13 6.09
C ILE A 105 5.99 5.20 7.10
N VAL A 106 5.46 6.41 6.96
CA VAL A 106 5.75 7.53 7.87
C VAL A 106 5.26 7.22 9.28
N MET A 107 4.04 6.67 9.41
CA MET A 107 3.49 6.29 10.72
C MET A 107 4.32 5.17 11.38
N ALA A 108 4.72 4.16 10.60
CA ALA A 108 5.58 3.07 11.07
C ALA A 108 6.96 3.56 11.49
N ALA A 109 7.57 4.48 10.72
CA ALA A 109 8.84 5.11 11.03
C ALA A 109 8.81 5.85 12.39
N LEU A 110 7.71 6.56 12.65
CA LEU A 110 7.46 7.28 13.89
C LEU A 110 6.95 6.38 15.04
N ASN A 111 6.85 5.07 14.81
CA ASN A 111 6.31 4.09 15.75
C ASN A 111 4.87 4.41 16.23
N LEU A 112 4.06 5.07 15.39
CA LEU A 112 2.67 5.43 15.66
C LEU A 112 1.74 4.24 15.39
N LYS A 113 1.80 3.24 16.27
CA LYS A 113 1.12 1.94 16.16
C LYS A 113 -0.39 2.04 15.90
N ALA A 114 -1.15 2.82 16.68
CA ALA A 114 -2.59 2.93 16.45
C ALA A 114 -2.92 3.57 15.08
N ALA A 115 -2.17 4.60 14.69
CA ALA A 115 -2.34 5.28 13.41
C ALA A 115 -1.99 4.36 12.23
N SER A 116 -0.96 3.52 12.36
CA SER A 116 -0.56 2.57 11.31
C SER A 116 -1.66 1.56 10.99
N VAL A 117 -2.43 1.11 11.99
CA VAL A 117 -3.58 0.20 11.80
C VAL A 117 -4.73 0.90 11.08
N VAL A 118 -5.07 2.13 11.50
CA VAL A 118 -6.14 2.89 10.84
C VAL A 118 -5.81 3.16 9.38
N VAL A 119 -4.58 3.57 9.08
CA VAL A 119 -4.15 3.89 7.71
C VAL A 119 -4.14 2.65 6.82
N ILE A 120 -3.68 1.50 7.31
CA ILE A 120 -3.65 0.27 6.50
C ILE A 120 -5.06 -0.24 6.20
N LEU A 121 -5.97 -0.18 7.19
CA LEU A 121 -7.37 -0.56 7.01
C LEU A 121 -8.10 0.39 6.07
N ALA A 122 -7.89 1.70 6.21
CA ALA A 122 -8.46 2.69 5.30
C ALA A 122 -7.99 2.45 3.86
N SER A 123 -6.70 2.17 3.66
CA SER A 123 -6.12 1.86 2.34
C SER A 123 -6.71 0.57 1.75
N LEU A 124 -6.88 -0.46 2.57
CA LEU A 124 -7.50 -1.72 2.18
C LEU A 124 -8.95 -1.52 1.75
N LEU A 125 -9.77 -0.88 2.59
CA LEU A 125 -11.18 -0.64 2.32
C LEU A 125 -11.39 0.26 1.10
N ALA A 126 -10.50 1.25 0.91
CA ALA A 126 -10.52 2.12 -0.25
C ALA A 126 -10.42 1.34 -1.56
N LEU A 127 -9.61 0.27 -1.65
CA LEU A 127 -9.54 -0.58 -2.84
C LEU A 127 -10.60 -1.68 -2.85
N LEU A 128 -10.80 -2.35 -1.72
CA LEU A 128 -11.60 -3.56 -1.66
C LEU A 128 -13.08 -3.28 -1.97
N LEU A 129 -13.66 -2.22 -1.39
CA LEU A 129 -15.09 -1.93 -1.57
C LEU A 129 -15.44 -1.59 -3.04
N PRO A 130 -14.72 -0.69 -3.74
CA PRO A 130 -14.99 -0.40 -5.16
C PRO A 130 -14.72 -1.59 -6.08
N MET A 131 -13.73 -2.42 -5.76
CA MET A 131 -13.45 -3.66 -6.51
C MET A 131 -14.61 -4.66 -6.37
N LEU A 132 -15.13 -4.86 -5.17
CA LEU A 132 -16.30 -5.71 -4.94
C LEU A 132 -17.55 -5.14 -5.63
N GLY A 133 -17.77 -3.83 -5.56
CA GLY A 133 -18.85 -3.15 -6.27
C GLY A 133 -18.74 -3.22 -7.80
N SER A 134 -17.51 -3.39 -8.32
CA SER A 134 -17.23 -3.54 -9.75
C SER A 134 -16.96 -4.98 -10.17
N ALA A 135 -17.22 -5.96 -9.30
CA ALA A 135 -16.82 -7.35 -9.52
C ALA A 135 -17.45 -7.97 -10.78
N ARG A 136 -18.68 -7.56 -11.15
CA ARG A 136 -19.32 -8.00 -12.41
C ARG A 136 -18.55 -7.51 -13.63
N THR A 137 -18.21 -6.21 -13.65
CA THR A 137 -17.41 -5.60 -14.73
C THR A 137 -16.02 -6.22 -14.79
N ILE A 138 -15.37 -6.40 -13.64
CA ILE A 138 -14.08 -7.08 -13.52
C ILE A 138 -14.15 -8.49 -14.08
N ARG A 139 -15.20 -9.27 -13.83
CA ARG A 139 -15.33 -10.62 -14.40
C ARG A 139 -15.60 -10.62 -15.90
N ALA A 140 -16.34 -9.63 -16.39
CA ALA A 140 -16.66 -9.49 -17.81
C ALA A 140 -15.48 -9.05 -18.68
N THR A 141 -14.48 -8.36 -18.11
CA THR A 141 -13.25 -7.94 -18.82
C THR A 141 -12.53 -9.16 -19.43
N GLY A 142 -12.24 -9.15 -20.72
CA GLY A 142 -11.49 -10.23 -21.37
C GLY A 142 -10.10 -10.46 -20.77
N THR A 143 -9.53 -11.66 -20.97
CA THR A 143 -8.18 -12.01 -20.49
C THR A 143 -7.06 -11.25 -21.20
N MET A 144 -7.30 -10.81 -22.43
CA MET A 144 -6.36 -10.05 -23.26
C MET A 144 -6.62 -8.53 -23.25
N GLU A 145 -7.62 -8.07 -22.49
CA GLU A 145 -7.90 -6.64 -22.38
C GLU A 145 -6.81 -5.92 -21.59
N ARG A 146 -6.47 -4.71 -22.05
CA ARG A 146 -5.48 -3.85 -21.39
C ARG A 146 -5.86 -3.56 -19.94
N ASP A 147 -7.14 -3.33 -19.66
CA ASP A 147 -7.62 -3.05 -18.30
C ASP A 147 -7.38 -4.22 -17.35
N ARG A 148 -7.41 -5.46 -17.85
CA ARG A 148 -7.09 -6.65 -17.04
C ARG A 148 -5.65 -6.57 -16.54
N TRP A 149 -4.70 -6.44 -17.45
CA TRP A 149 -3.27 -6.49 -17.15
C TRP A 149 -2.75 -5.29 -16.39
N PHE A 150 -3.27 -4.10 -16.69
CA PHE A 150 -2.65 -2.86 -16.23
C PHE A 150 -3.45 -2.13 -15.15
N LEU A 151 -4.70 -2.52 -14.89
CA LEU A 151 -5.54 -1.96 -13.83
C LEU A 151 -5.95 -3.03 -12.83
N ILE A 152 -6.60 -4.10 -13.30
CA ILE A 152 -7.18 -5.11 -12.40
C ILE A 152 -6.09 -5.88 -11.66
N TRP A 153 -5.11 -6.43 -12.38
CA TRP A 153 -4.04 -7.23 -11.77
C TRP A 153 -3.20 -6.43 -10.75
N PRO A 154 -2.69 -5.22 -11.06
CA PRO A 154 -1.93 -4.44 -10.08
C PRO A 154 -2.74 -4.06 -8.83
N LEU A 155 -3.99 -3.59 -9.01
CA LEU A 155 -4.83 -3.20 -7.89
C LEU A 155 -5.29 -4.40 -7.06
N ALA A 156 -5.56 -5.54 -7.70
CA ALA A 156 -5.91 -6.78 -7.00
C ALA A 156 -4.72 -7.35 -6.21
N ALA A 157 -3.51 -7.29 -6.77
CA ALA A 157 -2.30 -7.70 -6.07
C ALA A 157 -2.08 -6.83 -4.82
N LEU A 158 -2.25 -5.51 -4.94
CA LEU A 158 -2.14 -4.60 -3.79
C LEU A 158 -3.24 -4.88 -2.76
N ALA A 159 -4.50 -5.00 -3.16
CA ALA A 159 -5.60 -5.29 -2.25
C ALA A 159 -5.43 -6.65 -1.53
N GLY A 160 -4.96 -7.67 -2.24
CA GLY A 160 -4.63 -8.97 -1.66
C GLY A 160 -3.50 -8.86 -0.64
N TRP A 161 -2.45 -8.12 -0.94
CA TRP A 161 -1.37 -7.87 0.02
C TRP A 161 -1.82 -7.08 1.25
N LEU A 162 -2.62 -6.02 1.07
CA LEU A 162 -3.18 -5.24 2.18
C LEU A 162 -4.10 -6.08 3.07
N THR A 163 -4.77 -7.09 2.52
CA THR A 163 -5.57 -8.06 3.29
C THR A 163 -4.71 -8.91 4.22
N VAL A 164 -3.48 -9.24 3.80
CA VAL A 164 -2.50 -9.95 4.65
C VAL A 164 -1.84 -8.99 5.65
N ALA A 165 -1.50 -7.78 5.20
CA ALA A 165 -0.80 -6.80 6.02
C ALA A 165 -1.67 -6.22 7.15
N ALA A 166 -2.98 -6.09 6.96
CA ALA A 166 -3.90 -5.57 7.97
C ALA A 166 -3.91 -6.37 9.29
N PRO A 167 -4.16 -7.71 9.30
CA PRO A 167 -4.12 -8.50 10.53
C PRO A 167 -2.70 -8.57 11.10
N LEU A 168 -1.65 -8.63 10.28
CA LEU A 168 -0.27 -8.60 10.77
C LEU A 168 0.03 -7.31 11.55
N ASN A 169 -0.31 -6.17 10.96
CA ASN A 169 -0.15 -4.86 11.60
C ASN A 169 -0.99 -4.77 12.88
N LEU A 170 -2.24 -5.26 12.86
CA LEU A 170 -3.08 -5.33 14.06
C LEU A 170 -2.44 -6.17 15.18
N ILE A 171 -1.88 -7.34 14.86
CA ILE A 171 -1.21 -8.22 15.84
C ILE A 171 0.08 -7.57 16.37
N THR A 172 0.89 -6.96 15.51
CA THR A 172 2.09 -6.21 15.92
C THR A 172 1.73 -5.13 16.93
N VAL A 173 0.65 -4.41 16.69
CA VAL A 173 0.19 -3.36 17.60
C VAL A 173 -0.42 -3.92 18.88
N ALA A 174 -1.25 -4.97 18.80
CA ALA A 174 -1.86 -5.59 19.96
C ALA A 174 -0.81 -6.19 20.92
N THR A 175 0.18 -6.91 20.38
CA THR A 175 1.26 -7.52 21.19
C THR A 175 2.24 -6.51 21.76
N ALA A 176 2.37 -5.33 21.14
CA ALA A 176 3.16 -4.24 21.71
C ALA A 176 2.54 -3.63 22.97
N PHE A 177 1.23 -3.82 23.18
CA PHE A 177 0.52 -3.37 24.39
C PHE A 177 0.36 -4.48 25.44
N GLU A 178 0.80 -5.72 25.16
CA GLU A 178 0.79 -6.76 26.17
C GLU A 178 1.80 -6.41 27.28
N PRO A 179 1.36 -6.29 28.54
CA PRO A 179 2.28 -6.09 29.65
C PRO A 179 3.20 -7.30 29.72
N CYS A 180 4.50 -7.01 29.72
CA CYS A 180 5.56 -8.01 29.79
C CYS A 180 5.24 -9.04 30.89
N PRO A 181 5.16 -10.36 30.60
CA PRO A 181 4.98 -11.35 31.63
C PRO A 181 6.20 -11.30 32.58
N PRO A 182 6.01 -11.14 33.89
CA PRO A 182 7.14 -11.21 34.82
C PRO A 182 7.82 -12.59 34.74
N PRO A 183 9.17 -12.66 34.74
CA PRO A 183 10.10 -11.63 35.18
C PRO A 183 11.09 -11.16 34.09
N CYS A 184 10.74 -10.15 33.29
CA CYS A 184 11.76 -9.31 32.67
C CYS A 184 12.26 -8.25 33.68
N ARG A 185 12.98 -8.72 34.71
CA ARG A 185 13.98 -7.85 35.35
C ARG A 185 15.06 -7.63 34.28
N ARG A 186 15.30 -6.40 33.86
CA ARG A 186 16.62 -6.05 33.31
C ARG A 186 17.64 -6.56 34.34
N PRO A 187 18.65 -7.36 33.97
CA PRO A 187 19.73 -7.61 34.91
C PRO A 187 20.28 -6.24 35.30
N ALA A 188 20.15 -5.89 36.59
CA ALA A 188 20.93 -4.81 37.16
C ALA A 188 22.39 -5.12 36.78
N GLY A 189 23.10 -4.10 36.30
CA GLY A 189 24.48 -4.22 35.83
C GLY A 189 25.40 -4.88 36.87
N PRO A 190 26.61 -5.27 36.46
CA PRO A 190 27.49 -6.08 37.29
C PRO A 190 27.81 -5.40 38.62
N CYS A 191 27.48 -6.09 39.71
CA CYS A 191 28.06 -5.82 41.03
C CYS A 191 29.53 -6.22 40.96
N TRP A 192 30.43 -5.24 40.98
CA TRP A 192 31.86 -5.47 41.20
C TRP A 192 32.15 -5.47 42.71
N PRO A 193 33.00 -6.39 43.21
CA PRO A 193 33.56 -6.35 44.56
C PRO A 193 34.65 -5.28 44.73
#